data_AF-A0A6I6MHH8-F1
#
_entry.id   AF-A0A6I6MHH8-F1
#
_cell.length_a   1.000
_cell.length_b   1.000
_cell.length_c   1.000
_cell.angle_alpha   90.00
_cell.angle_beta   90.00
_cell.angle_gamma   90.00
#
_symmetry.space_group_name_H-M   'P 1'
#
loop_
_entity.id
_entity.type
_entity.pdbx_description
1 polymer ?
#
loop_
_entity_poly.entity_id
_entity_poly.type
_entity_poly.pdbx_seq_one_letter_code
_entity_poly.pdbx_strand_id
1 'polypeptide(L)'
;MDPQQAALVQRTFERAARIGPHFSATFYNELFLIEPPLKRMFSGDMIRQGEQLMMFLAYIVQGLDRLDAILPAVRELGVRHVGYGVEARHYAIVGTALMRTFRHELGPDFTPEARLAWTTAYKLMSDAMCEAAYGVSASPAASLQR
;
A
#
# COMPACT_ATOMS: atom_id res chain seq x y z
N MET A 1 13.70 8.30 -0.58
CA MET A 1 13.07 8.44 0.75
C MET A 1 14.17 8.72 1.73
N ASP A 2 14.02 9.71 2.60
CA ASP A 2 15.03 10.01 3.62
C ASP A 2 14.81 9.18 4.90
N PRO A 3 15.81 9.09 5.80
CA PRO A 3 15.69 8.30 7.04
C PRO A 3 14.58 8.78 7.99
N GLN A 4 14.25 10.07 7.99
CA GLN A 4 13.19 10.62 8.84
C GLN A 4 11.81 10.14 8.37
N GLN A 5 11.59 10.14 7.05
CA GLN A 5 10.39 9.56 6.45
C GLN A 5 10.31 8.05 6.75
N ALA A 6 11.41 7.31 6.61
CA ALA A 6 11.42 5.87 6.85
C ALA A 6 11.01 5.55 8.30
N ALA A 7 11.60 6.28 9.26
CA ALA A 7 11.26 6.15 10.67
C ALA A 7 9.81 6.54 10.98
N LEU A 8 9.23 7.53 10.29
CA LEU A 8 7.81 7.86 10.44
C LEU A 8 6.90 6.72 9.97
N VAL A 9 7.21 6.12 8.82
CA VAL A 9 6.46 4.98 8.29
C VAL A 9 6.56 3.78 9.23
N GLN A 10 7.76 3.45 9.72
CA GLN A 10 7.97 2.36 10.68
C GLN A 10 7.16 2.57 11.97
N ARG A 11 7.29 3.72 12.63
CA ARG A 11 6.58 4.01 13.89
C ARG A 11 5.06 3.98 13.74
N THR A 12 4.53 4.51 12.65
CA THR A 12 3.08 4.52 12.41
C THR A 12 2.56 3.15 11.99
N PHE A 13 3.37 2.35 11.26
CA PHE A 13 3.04 0.97 10.95
C PHE A 13 2.94 0.08 12.19
N GLU A 14 3.81 0.26 13.20
CA GLU A 14 3.72 -0.49 14.46
C GLU A 14 2.34 -0.38 15.11
N ARG A 15 1.67 0.77 14.96
CA ARG A 15 0.31 0.97 15.46
C ARG A 15 -0.71 0.19 14.64
N ALA A 16 -0.64 0.29 13.32
CA ALA A 16 -1.49 -0.49 12.41
C ALA A 16 -1.31 -2.00 12.60
N ALA A 17 -0.07 -2.46 12.81
CA ALA A 17 0.25 -3.87 13.01
C ALA A 17 -0.42 -4.46 14.27
N ARG A 18 -0.55 -3.68 15.37
CA ARG A 18 -1.27 -4.12 16.58
C ARG A 18 -2.76 -4.38 16.36
N ILE A 19 -3.34 -3.78 15.32
CA ILE A 19 -4.74 -3.92 14.94
C ILE A 19 -4.89 -4.55 13.54
N GLY A 20 -3.91 -5.34 13.09
CA GLY A 20 -3.80 -5.81 11.70
C GLY A 20 -5.08 -6.39 11.07
N PRO A 21 -5.82 -7.31 11.74
CA PRO A 21 -7.09 -7.80 11.21
C PRO A 21 -8.15 -6.69 11.01
N HIS A 22 -8.23 -5.73 11.94
CA HIS A 22 -9.13 -4.59 11.81
C HIS A 22 -8.67 -3.62 10.71
N PHE A 23 -7.37 -3.27 10.70
CA PHE A 23 -6.76 -2.40 9.70
C PHE A 23 -7.00 -2.91 8.27
N SER A 24 -6.74 -4.20 8.03
CA SER A 24 -6.94 -4.81 6.71
C SER A 24 -8.42 -4.87 6.31
N ALA A 25 -9.33 -5.10 7.25
CA ALA A 25 -10.76 -5.02 6.99
C ALA A 25 -11.20 -3.60 6.60
N THR A 26 -10.74 -2.57 7.31
CA THR A 26 -10.97 -1.16 6.96
C THR A 26 -10.39 -0.85 5.58
N PHE A 27 -9.19 -1.33 5.26
CA PHE A 27 -8.58 -1.17 3.94
C PHE A 27 -9.44 -1.73 2.81
N TYR A 28 -9.93 -2.97 2.94
CA TYR A 28 -10.78 -3.56 1.90
C TYR A 28 -12.13 -2.86 1.79
N ASN A 29 -12.69 -2.37 2.91
CA ASN A 29 -13.88 -1.54 2.87
C ASN A 29 -13.64 -0.25 2.08
N GLU A 30 -12.58 0.50 2.39
CA GLU A 30 -12.20 1.71 1.64
C GLU A 30 -11.94 1.42 0.15
N LEU A 31 -11.25 0.33 -0.15
CA LEU A 31 -10.96 -0.07 -1.53
C LEU A 31 -12.24 -0.31 -2.34
N PHE A 32 -13.20 -1.05 -1.77
CA PHE A 32 -14.45 -1.37 -2.46
C PHE A 32 -15.47 -0.23 -2.43
N LEU A 33 -15.32 0.74 -1.52
CA LEU A 33 -16.06 2.00 -1.59
C LEU A 33 -15.57 2.89 -2.73
N ILE A 34 -14.26 2.91 -2.99
CA ILE A 34 -13.68 3.72 -4.07
C ILE A 34 -13.95 3.06 -5.43
N GLU A 35 -13.74 1.75 -5.56
CA GLU A 35 -13.92 1.01 -6.81
C GLU A 35 -14.65 -0.32 -6.55
N PRO A 36 -16.00 -0.30 -6.47
CA PRO A 36 -16.81 -1.49 -6.18
C PRO A 36 -16.54 -2.69 -7.10
N PRO A 37 -16.28 -2.51 -8.42
CA PRO A 37 -15.94 -3.63 -9.30
C PRO A 37 -14.71 -4.45 -8.87
N LEU A 38 -13.74 -3.85 -8.16
CA LEU A 38 -12.55 -4.58 -7.68
C LEU A 38 -12.89 -5.71 -6.73
N LYS A 39 -14.02 -5.66 -6.03
CA LYS A 39 -14.46 -6.72 -5.12
C LYS A 39 -14.49 -8.09 -5.80
N ARG A 40 -14.78 -8.15 -7.11
CA ARG A 40 -14.80 -9.40 -7.88
C ARG A 40 -13.42 -10.06 -8.03
N MET A 41 -12.35 -9.28 -7.90
CA MET A 41 -10.97 -9.78 -7.94
C MET A 41 -10.55 -10.45 -6.62
N PHE A 42 -11.33 -10.30 -5.55
CA PHE A 42 -11.05 -10.82 -4.20
C PHE A 42 -12.11 -11.83 -3.75
N SER A 43 -12.35 -12.88 -4.56
CA SER A 43 -13.40 -13.89 -4.31
C SER A 43 -13.05 -14.94 -3.25
N GLY A 44 -11.92 -14.80 -2.56
CA GLY A 44 -11.39 -15.78 -1.61
C GLY A 44 -11.72 -15.46 -0.15
N ASP A 45 -10.96 -16.10 0.75
CA ASP A 45 -11.01 -15.83 2.18
C ASP A 45 -10.42 -14.44 2.49
N MET A 46 -11.29 -13.50 2.83
CA MET A 46 -10.90 -12.12 3.11
C MET A 46 -10.03 -11.96 4.37
N ILE A 47 -10.09 -12.91 5.32
CA ILE A 47 -9.22 -12.90 6.50
C ILE A 47 -7.79 -13.18 6.05
N ARG A 48 -7.59 -14.28 5.30
CA ARG A 48 -6.28 -14.63 4.73
C ARG A 48 -5.76 -13.54 3.79
N GLN A 49 -6.65 -12.94 3.00
CA GLN A 49 -6.28 -11.84 2.13
C GLN A 49 -5.79 -10.62 2.92
N GLY A 50 -6.42 -10.32 4.06
CA GLY A 50 -5.96 -9.29 5.00
C GLY A 50 -4.62 -9.61 5.65
N GLU A 51 -4.39 -10.87 6.04
CA GLU A 51 -3.08 -11.33 6.56
C GLU A 51 -1.97 -11.14 5.53
N GLN A 52 -2.23 -11.51 4.26
CA GLN A 52 -1.28 -11.33 3.16
C GLN A 52 -0.94 -9.85 2.93
N LEU A 53 -1.95 -8.97 3.00
CA LEU A 53 -1.73 -7.53 2.93
C LEU A 53 -0.82 -7.04 4.06
N MET A 54 -1.12 -7.43 5.31
CA MET A 54 -0.34 -6.99 6.47
C MET A 54 1.11 -7.50 6.44
N MET A 55 1.32 -8.75 6.01
CA MET A 55 2.66 -9.30 5.82
C MET A 55 3.45 -8.55 4.75
N PHE A 56 2.80 -8.20 3.64
CA PHE A 56 3.45 -7.44 2.57
C PHE A 56 3.80 -6.00 3.00
N LEU A 57 2.89 -5.33 3.72
CA LEU A 57 3.19 -4.01 4.30
C LEU A 57 4.35 -4.08 5.28
N ALA A 58 4.39 -5.11 6.15
CA ALA A 58 5.50 -5.32 7.08
C ALA A 58 6.83 -5.51 6.35
N TYR A 59 6.85 -6.31 5.28
CA TYR A 59 8.04 -6.52 4.46
C TYR A 59 8.57 -5.21 3.85
N ILE A 60 7.70 -4.39 3.27
CA ILE A 60 8.07 -3.07 2.73
C ILE A 60 8.65 -2.20 3.85
N VAL A 61 7.92 -2.07 4.97
CA VAL A 61 8.28 -1.18 6.08
C VAL A 61 9.64 -1.53 6.69
N GLN A 62 9.93 -2.83 6.85
CA GLN A 62 11.22 -3.32 7.34
C GLN A 62 12.36 -3.11 6.33
N GLY A 63 12.03 -3.01 5.04
CA GLY A 63 13.00 -2.83 3.96
C GLY A 63 13.28 -1.37 3.57
N LEU A 64 12.62 -0.38 4.18
CA LEU A 64 12.76 1.03 3.79
C LEU A 64 14.18 1.59 3.94
N ASP A 65 14.96 1.05 4.88
CA ASP A 65 16.36 1.44 5.09
C ASP A 65 17.32 0.76 4.10
N ARG A 66 16.84 -0.25 3.35
CA ARG A 66 17.62 -1.05 2.38
C ARG A 66 16.79 -1.36 1.15
N LEU A 67 16.35 -0.31 0.45
CA LEU A 67 15.47 -0.42 -0.72
C LEU A 67 16.01 -1.38 -1.77
N ASP A 68 17.31 -1.36 -2.05
CA ASP A 68 17.94 -2.24 -3.04
C ASP A 68 17.74 -3.73 -2.74
N ALA A 69 17.58 -4.10 -1.47
CA ALA A 69 17.35 -5.48 -1.05
C ALA A 69 15.90 -5.94 -1.27
N ILE A 70 14.92 -5.02 -1.25
CA ILE A 70 13.50 -5.36 -1.39
C ILE A 70 12.94 -5.12 -2.79
N LEU A 71 13.53 -4.19 -3.56
CA LEU A 71 13.06 -3.83 -4.89
C LEU A 71 12.96 -5.03 -5.86
N PRO A 72 13.88 -6.01 -5.89
CA PRO A 72 13.74 -7.18 -6.75
C PRO A 72 12.44 -7.97 -6.48
N ALA A 73 12.13 -8.23 -5.21
CA ALA A 73 10.91 -8.96 -4.83
C ALA A 73 9.64 -8.15 -5.11
N VAL A 74 9.69 -6.82 -4.90
CA VAL A 74 8.58 -5.91 -5.24
C VAL A 74 8.30 -5.90 -6.75
N ARG A 75 9.34 -5.86 -7.59
CA ARG A 75 9.20 -5.93 -9.05
C ARG A 75 8.59 -7.25 -9.51
N GLU A 76 9.08 -8.37 -8.97
CA GLU A 76 8.52 -9.70 -9.27
C GLU A 76 7.04 -9.79 -8.88
N LEU A 77 6.69 -9.22 -7.73
CA LEU A 77 5.30 -9.14 -7.30
C LEU A 77 4.44 -8.34 -8.29
N GLY A 78 4.95 -7.23 -8.82
CA GLY A 78 4.28 -6.44 -9.86
C GLY A 78 3.96 -7.26 -11.11
N VAL A 79 4.91 -8.08 -11.59
CA VAL A 79 4.69 -8.99 -12.73
C VAL A 79 3.61 -10.02 -12.40
N ARG A 80 3.60 -10.60 -11.19
CA ARG A 80 2.53 -11.52 -10.77
C ARG A 80 1.15 -10.86 -10.71
N HIS A 81 1.08 -9.58 -10.35
CA HIS A 81 -0.17 -8.83 -10.29
C HIS A 81 -0.88 -8.74 -11.65
N VAL A 82 -0.12 -8.78 -12.76
CA VAL A 82 -0.70 -8.88 -14.12
C VAL A 82 -1.55 -10.14 -14.26
N GLY A 83 -1.07 -11.28 -13.74
CA GLY A 83 -1.80 -12.55 -13.74
C GLY A 83 -3.08 -12.53 -12.91
N TYR A 84 -3.23 -11.58 -11.99
CA TYR A 84 -4.45 -11.37 -11.21
C TYR A 84 -5.44 -10.41 -11.88
N GLY A 85 -5.12 -9.89 -13.07
CA GLY A 85 -5.92 -8.89 -13.77
C GLY A 85 -5.78 -7.48 -13.21
N VAL A 86 -4.71 -7.20 -12.46
CA VAL A 86 -4.41 -5.83 -12.01
C VAL A 86 -3.99 -5.01 -13.24
N GLU A 87 -4.36 -3.73 -13.26
CA GLU A 87 -3.98 -2.76 -14.28
C GLU A 87 -3.24 -1.60 -13.60
N ALA A 88 -2.47 -0.81 -14.36
CA ALA A 88 -1.72 0.34 -13.83
C ALA A 88 -2.62 1.34 -13.08
N ARG A 89 -3.88 1.53 -13.50
CA ARG A 89 -4.86 2.42 -12.83
C ARG A 89 -5.23 1.95 -11.42
N HIS A 90 -5.15 0.66 -11.12
CA HIS A 90 -5.55 0.12 -9.81
C HIS A 90 -4.60 0.56 -8.69
N TYR A 91 -3.33 0.85 -8.99
CA TYR A 91 -2.36 1.31 -7.99
C TYR A 91 -2.77 2.67 -7.40
N ALA A 92 -3.25 3.60 -8.22
CA ALA A 92 -3.77 4.88 -7.74
C ALA A 92 -4.95 4.69 -6.74
N ILE A 93 -5.84 3.74 -7.04
CA ILE A 93 -7.00 3.41 -6.20
C ILE A 93 -6.55 2.79 -4.88
N VAL A 94 -5.64 1.80 -4.94
CA VAL A 94 -5.09 1.13 -3.75
C VAL A 94 -4.35 2.11 -2.84
N GLY A 95 -3.52 3.00 -3.39
CA GLY A 95 -2.84 4.03 -2.61
C GLY A 95 -3.84 4.92 -1.88
N THR A 96 -4.91 5.33 -2.56
CA THR A 96 -5.97 6.15 -1.95
C THR A 96 -6.67 5.41 -0.80
N ALA A 97 -7.05 4.15 -1.00
CA ALA A 97 -7.66 3.32 0.03
C ALA A 97 -6.74 3.17 1.25
N LEU A 98 -5.44 2.95 1.02
CA LEU A 98 -4.44 2.80 2.08
C LEU A 98 -4.28 4.08 2.91
N MET A 99 -4.17 5.25 2.27
CA MET A 99 -4.06 6.52 3.00
C MET A 99 -5.34 6.84 3.79
N ARG A 100 -6.52 6.52 3.25
CA ARG A 100 -7.79 6.66 4.00
C ARG A 100 -7.85 5.75 5.20
N THR A 101 -7.36 4.51 5.06
CA THR A 101 -7.28 3.54 6.14
C THR A 101 -6.38 4.06 7.26
N PHE A 102 -5.17 4.51 6.96
CA PHE A 102 -4.29 5.09 7.97
C PHE A 102 -4.92 6.30 8.67
N ARG A 103 -5.57 7.19 7.91
CA ARG A 103 -6.27 8.35 8.50
C ARG A 103 -7.41 7.91 9.43
N HIS A 104 -8.19 6.89 9.05
CA HIS A 104 -9.28 6.37 9.88
C HIS A 104 -8.75 5.74 11.17
N GLU A 105 -7.76 4.86 11.05
CA GLU A 105 -7.27 4.03 12.16
C GLU A 105 -6.35 4.78 13.12
N LEU A 106 -5.54 5.72 12.63
CA LEU A 106 -4.57 6.47 13.44
C LEU A 106 -5.09 7.86 13.81
N GLY A 107 -6.14 8.36 13.16
CA GLY A 107 -6.76 9.64 13.46
C GLY A 107 -5.74 10.78 13.53
N PRO A 108 -5.69 11.57 14.64
CA PRO A 108 -4.74 12.66 14.82
C PRO A 108 -3.26 12.26 14.75
N ASP A 109 -2.92 10.99 15.01
CA ASP A 109 -1.54 10.50 14.94
C ASP A 109 -1.06 10.27 13.50
N PHE A 110 -1.97 10.28 12.52
CA PHE A 110 -1.61 10.30 11.09
C PHE A 110 -1.34 11.74 10.63
N THR A 111 -0.25 12.31 11.16
CA THR A 111 0.13 13.70 10.89
C THR A 111 0.42 13.94 9.40
N PRO A 112 0.45 15.21 8.95
CA PRO A 112 0.81 15.54 7.56
C PRO A 112 2.15 14.94 7.11
N GLU A 113 3.14 14.90 8.02
CA GLU A 113 4.47 14.32 7.77
C GLU A 113 4.38 12.80 7.62
N ALA A 114 3.61 12.13 8.49
CA ALA A 114 3.38 10.69 8.38
C ALA A 114 2.68 10.35 7.05
N ARG A 115 1.64 11.11 6.67
CA ARG A 115 0.95 10.94 5.40
C ARG A 115 1.89 11.13 4.21
N LEU A 116 2.73 12.17 4.22
CA LEU A 116 3.71 12.40 3.16
C LEU A 116 4.72 11.24 3.07
N ALA A 117 5.20 10.76 4.21
CA ALA A 117 6.14 9.64 4.26
C ALA A 117 5.51 8.35 3.70
N TRP A 118 4.29 8.02 4.09
CA TRP A 118 3.55 6.87 3.56
C TRP A 118 3.24 7.01 2.07
N THR A 119 2.85 8.20 1.62
CA THR A 119 2.61 8.47 0.19
C THR A 119 3.89 8.28 -0.62
N THR A 120 5.03 8.74 -0.09
CA THR A 120 6.34 8.57 -0.73
C THR A 120 6.75 7.10 -0.81
N ALA A 121 6.61 6.37 0.30
CA ALA A 121 6.90 4.94 0.36
C ALA A 121 6.00 4.14 -0.60
N TYR A 122 4.70 4.38 -0.57
CA TYR A 122 3.74 3.74 -1.46
C TYR A 122 4.07 4.00 -2.92
N LYS A 123 4.32 5.27 -3.29
CA LYS A 123 4.67 5.66 -4.64
C LYS A 123 5.89 4.88 -5.14
N LEU A 124 6.97 4.86 -4.36
CA LEU A 124 8.19 4.13 -4.70
C LEU A 124 7.92 2.64 -4.98
N MET A 125 7.14 1.98 -4.13
CA MET A 125 6.81 0.57 -4.32
C MET A 125 5.90 0.36 -5.54
N SER A 126 4.87 1.19 -5.69
CA SER A 126 3.93 1.09 -6.81
C SER A 126 4.57 1.38 -8.16
N ASP A 127 5.51 2.33 -8.23
CA ASP A 127 6.26 2.62 -9.44
C ASP A 127 7.15 1.44 -9.82
N ALA A 128 7.88 0.86 -8.87
CA ALA A 128 8.70 -0.31 -9.12
C ALA A 128 7.87 -1.51 -9.64
N MET A 129 6.67 -1.72 -9.07
CA MET A 129 5.74 -2.75 -9.54
C MET A 129 5.23 -2.47 -10.95
N CYS A 130 4.76 -1.24 -11.22
CA CYS A 130 4.22 -0.85 -12.52
C CYS A 130 5.29 -0.86 -13.61
N GLU A 131 6.50 -0.39 -13.32
CA GLU A 131 7.61 -0.38 -14.29
C GLU A 131 7.98 -1.80 -14.69
N ALA A 132 8.06 -2.72 -13.72
CA ALA A 132 8.34 -4.12 -13.99
C ALA A 132 7.22 -4.82 -14.77
N ALA A 133 5.96 -4.46 -14.51
CA ALA A 133 4.79 -5.11 -15.11
C ALA A 133 4.41 -4.55 -16.49
N TYR A 134 4.57 -3.23 -16.70
CA TYR A 134 3.98 -2.51 -17.83
C TYR A 134 4.96 -1.57 -18.55
N GLY A 135 6.18 -1.39 -18.03
CA GLY A 135 7.14 -0.42 -18.58
C GLY A 135 6.74 1.05 -18.36
N VAL A 136 5.78 1.33 -17.47
CA VAL A 136 5.33 2.67 -17.10
C VAL A 136 5.30 2.82 -15.58
N SER A 137 5.49 4.03 -15.05
CA SER A 137 5.31 4.29 -13.62
C SER A 137 3.82 4.29 -13.23
N ALA A 138 3.51 4.13 -11.95
CA ALA A 138 2.12 4.09 -11.49
C ALA A 138 1.42 5.43 -11.74
N SER A 139 0.15 5.41 -12.13
CA SER A 139 -0.61 6.65 -12.33
C SER A 139 -0.69 7.42 -11.01
N PRO A 140 -0.45 8.74 -11.01
CA PRO A 140 -0.58 9.54 -9.80
C PRO A 140 -2.04 9.58 -9.35
N ALA A 141 -2.32 9.17 -8.12
CA ALA A 141 -3.63 9.40 -7.54
C ALA A 141 -3.77 10.87 -7.12
N ALA A 142 -4.67 11.60 -7.77
CA ALA A 142 -5.00 12.99 -7.43
C ALA A 142 -5.48 13.16 -5.96
N SER A 143 -5.97 12.08 -5.35
CA SER A 143 -6.48 11.99 -3.98
C SER A 143 -5.42 11.70 -2.92
N LEU A 144 -4.20 11.26 -3.27
CA LEU A 144 -3.15 11.01 -2.27
C LEU A 144 -2.64 12.29 -1.61
N GLN A 145 -2.80 13.43 -2.29
CA GLN A 145 -2.26 14.72 -1.88
C GLN A 145 -3.25 15.57 -1.06
N ARG A 146 -4.55 15.29 -1.13
CA ARG A 146 -5.61 15.98 -0.37
C ARG A 146 -5.89 15.27 0.96
#